data_AF-A0A923ZDW5-F1
#
_entry.id   AF-A0A923ZDW5-F1
#
_cell.length_a   1.000
_cell.length_b   1.000
_cell.length_c   1.000
_cell.angle_alpha   90.00
_cell.angle_beta   90.00
_cell.angle_gamma   90.00
#
_symmetry.space_group_name_H-M   'P 1'
#
loop_
_entity.id
_entity.type
_entity.pdbx_description
1 polymer ?
#
loop_
_entity_poly.entity_id
_entity_poly.type
_entity_poly.pdbx_seq_one_letter_code
_entity_poly.pdbx_strand_id
1 'polypeptide(L)' 'NALFYLQSRGVSPVAAQALLTRAFLSDALVGIADEGERESAEARVTALLEAAQ' A
#
# COMPACT_ATOMS: atom_id res chain seq x y z
N ASN A 1 2.71 5.59 16.38
CA ASN A 1 2.49 6.63 15.36
C ASN A 1 3.32 6.28 14.12
N ALA A 2 2.83 5.39 13.26
CA ALA A 2 3.61 4.75 12.18
C ALA A 2 4.02 5.74 11.07
N LEU A 3 3.13 6.69 10.75
CA LEU A 3 3.40 7.76 9.79
C LEU A 3 4.54 8.67 10.27
N PHE A 4 4.51 9.08 11.54
CA PHE A 4 5.61 9.83 12.17
C PHE A 4 6.94 9.06 12.16
N TYR A 5 6.91 7.75 12.42
CA TYR A 5 8.11 6.91 12.39
C TYR A 5 8.72 6.82 10.99
N LEU A 6 7.90 6.63 9.95
CA LEU A 6 8.39 6.58 8.56
C LEU A 6 8.97 7.93 8.13
N GLN A 7 8.31 9.03 8.49
CA GLN A 7 8.80 10.38 8.20
C GLN A 7 10.11 10.70 8.93
N SER A 8 10.27 10.30 10.20
CA SER A 8 11.53 10.51 10.93
C SER A 8 12.69 9.70 10.35
N ARG A 9 12.40 8.66 9.56
CA ARG A 9 13.37 7.87 8.78
C ARG A 9 13.63 8.44 7.39
N GLY A 10 13.08 9.61 7.05
CA GLY A 10 13.32 10.30 5.79
C GLY A 10 12.38 9.90 4.65
N VAL A 11 11.33 9.11 4.92
CA VAL A 11 10.31 8.81 3.92
C VAL A 11 9.45 10.06 3.71
N SER A 12 9.21 10.46 2.45
CA SER A 12 8.34 11.60 2.17
C SER A 12 6.93 11.36 2.73
N PRO A 13 6.19 12.41 3.12
CA PRO A 13 4.83 12.23 3.64
C PRO A 13 3.91 11.43 2.71
N VAL A 14 4.01 11.67 1.41
CA VAL A 14 3.23 10.99 0.38
C VAL A 14 3.60 9.51 0.28
N ALA A 15 4.90 9.18 0.24
CA ALA A 15 5.36 7.79 0.21
C ALA A 15 5.04 7.04 1.51
N ALA A 16 5.13 7.71 2.67
CA ALA A 16 4.76 7.11 3.95
C ALA A 16 3.27 6.78 4.00
N GLN A 17 2.41 7.67 3.50
CA GLN A 17 0.98 7.42 3.39
C GLN A 17 0.69 6.27 2.41
N ALA A 18 1.33 6.26 1.24
CA ALA A 18 1.17 5.19 0.26
C ALA A 18 1.55 3.80 0.82
N LEU A 19 2.66 3.71 1.55
CA LEU A 19 3.09 2.47 2.20
C LEU A 19 2.07 1.97 3.23
N LEU A 20 1.54 2.87 4.06
CA LEU A 20 0.54 2.53 5.06
C LEU A 20 -0.80 2.14 4.41
N THR A 21 -1.22 2.82 3.35
CA THR A 21 -2.41 2.46 2.57
C THR A 21 -2.25 1.10 1.91
N ARG A 22 -1.10 0.80 1.31
CA ARG A 22 -0.83 -0.53 0.75
C ARG A 22 -0.89 -1.61 1.82
N ALA A 23 -0.23 -1.41 2.96
CA ALA A 23 -0.24 -2.37 4.07
C ALA A 23 -1.65 -2.63 4.61
N PHE A 24 -2.47 -1.57 4.72
CA PHE A 24 -3.87 -1.69 5.12
C PHE A 24 -4.70 -2.49 4.12
N LEU A 25 -4.51 -2.24 2.82
CA LEU A 25 -5.27 -2.93 1.76
C LEU A 25 -4.83 -4.39 1.57
N SER A 26 -3.53 -4.69 1.73
CA SER A 26 -3.03 -6.07 1.61
C SER A 26 -3.77 -7.03 2.54
N ASP A 27 -4.05 -6.62 3.80
CA ASP A 27 -4.81 -7.44 4.75
C ASP A 27 -6.24 -7.74 4.25
N ALA A 28 -6.90 -6.76 3.62
CA ALA A 28 -8.22 -6.95 3.03
C ALA A 28 -8.21 -7.87 1.79
N LEU A 29 -7.12 -7.86 1.02
CA LEU A 29 -6.98 -8.67 -0.20
C LEU A 29 -6.69 -10.15 0.09
N VAL A 30 -6.22 -10.50 1.29
CA VAL A 30 -6.03 -11.90 1.72
C VAL A 30 -7.32 -12.72 1.60
N GLY A 31 -8.49 -12.08 1.73
CA GLY A 31 -9.80 -12.75 1.58
C GLY A 31 -10.13 -13.22 0.16
N ILE A 32 -9.37 -12.79 -0.85
CA ILE A 32 -9.52 -13.25 -2.23
C ILE A 32 -8.91 -14.65 -2.36
N ALA A 33 -9.75 -15.63 -2.67
CA ALA A 33 -9.36 -17.04 -2.74
C ALA A 33 -8.59 -17.39 -4.03
N ASP A 34 -8.90 -16.72 -5.13
CA ASP A 34 -8.18 -16.88 -6.40
C ASP A 34 -6.88 -16.06 -6.34
N GLU A 35 -5.74 -16.73 -6.51
CA GLU A 35 -4.44 -16.08 -6.44
C GLU A 35 -4.22 -15.09 -7.58
N GLY A 36 -4.69 -15.39 -8.79
CA GLY A 36 -4.56 -14.50 -9.94
C GLY A 36 -5.35 -13.21 -9.75
N GLU A 37 -6.57 -13.30 -9.21
CA GLU A 37 -7.37 -12.14 -8.85
C GLU A 37 -6.72 -11.30 -7.73
N ARG A 38 -6.14 -11.96 -6.73
CA ARG A 38 -5.44 -11.30 -5.62
C ARG A 38 -4.21 -10.55 -6.11
N GLU A 39 -3.34 -11.19 -6.87
CA GLU A 39 -2.15 -10.57 -7.47
C GLU A 39 -2.53 -9.39 -8.38
N SER A 40 -3.56 -9.56 -9.22
CA SER A 40 -4.06 -8.49 -10.08
C SER A 40 -4.59 -7.30 -9.26
N ALA A 41 -5.27 -7.56 -8.14
CA ALA A 41 -5.74 -6.51 -7.25
C ALA A 41 -4.58 -5.77 -6.56
N GLU A 42 -3.58 -6.49 -6.05
CA GLU A 42 -2.37 -5.90 -5.46
C GLU A 42 -1.58 -5.05 -6.46
N ALA A 43 -1.44 -5.52 -7.70
CA ALA A 43 -0.79 -4.77 -8.77
C ALA A 43 -1.53 -3.47 -9.08
N ARG A 44 -2.88 -3.52 -9.12
CA ARG A 44 -3.70 -2.33 -9.37
C ARG A 44 -3.64 -1.33 -8.23
N VAL A 45 -3.64 -1.79 -6.98
CA VAL A 45 -3.43 -0.92 -5.81
C VAL A 45 -2.07 -0.23 -5.89
N THR A 46 -1.02 -0.99 -6.22
CA THR A 46 0.35 -0.44 -6.36
C THR A 46 0.40 0.64 -7.44
N ALA A 47 -0.14 0.37 -8.63
CA ALA A 47 -0.17 1.34 -9.74
C ALA A 47 -0.94 2.63 -9.39
N LEU A 48 -2.07 2.52 -8.67
CA LEU A 48 -2.85 3.68 -8.24
C LEU A 48 -2.09 4.53 -7.22
N LEU A 49 -1.36 3.91 -6.29
CA LEU A 49 -0.57 4.61 -5.29
C LEU A 49 0.66 5.29 -5.89
N GLU A 50 1.30 4.68 -6.89
CA GLU A 50 2.40 5.28 -7.65
C GLU A 50 1.93 6.49 -8.48
N ALA A 51 0.77 6.39 -9.11
CA ALA A 51 0.18 7.50 -9.87
C ALA A 51 -0.26 8.69 -9.00
N ALA A 52 -0.42 8.48 -7.69
CA ALA A 52 -0.81 9.50 -6.72
C ALA A 52 0.38 10.18 -6.01
N GLN A 53 1.63 9.80 -6.35
CA GLN A 53 2.85 10.40 -5.81
C GLN A 53 3.26 11.69 -6.53
#